data_AF-A0A931QX11-F1
#
_entry.id   AF-A0A931QX11-F1
#
_cell.length_a   1.000
_cell.length_b   1.000
_cell.length_c   1.000
_cell.angle_alpha   90.00
_cell.angle_beta   90.00
_cell.angle_gamma   90.00
#
_symmetry.space_group_name_H-M   'P 1'
#
loop_
_entity.id
_entity.type
_entity.pdbx_description
1 polymer ?
#
loop_
_entity_poly.entity_id
_entity_poly.type
_entity_poly.pdbx_seq_one_letter_code
_entity_poly.pdbx_strand_id
1 'polypeptide(L)'
;MRKIFLLIIMAAVGILLYLSNNRIPRLDFNKPNTQESFKPNPSNATFAFEDGLITLSGGKSEEVTLLDKLAYGDINTDYKTDAAMFLSQSSGGTGIFIYLATFVSGPLNYKGSNAVFLGDRISLQNISIKNGVITVEYLDRKPDEGFAAEPTIPVSKQFVFRNGILEEK
;
A
#
# COMPACT_ATOMS: atom_id res chain seq x y z
N MET A 1 70.90 16.97 2.42
CA MET A 1 70.14 16.33 3.52
C MET A 1 69.02 17.21 4.10
N ARG A 2 69.26 18.50 4.46
CA ARG A 2 68.22 19.41 5.00
C ARG A 2 66.97 19.63 4.12
N LYS A 3 67.12 19.70 2.79
CA LYS A 3 66.00 19.95 1.86
C LYS A 3 65.01 18.77 1.76
N ILE A 4 65.49 17.55 1.90
CA ILE A 4 64.67 16.33 1.87
C ILE A 4 63.84 16.22 3.16
N PHE A 5 64.42 16.62 4.29
CA PHE A 5 63.73 16.63 5.58
C PHE A 5 62.57 17.64 5.60
N LEU A 6 62.74 18.82 4.99
CA LEU A 6 61.68 19.82 4.87
C LEU A 6 60.50 19.35 4.00
N LEU A 7 60.77 18.61 2.92
CA LEU A 7 59.71 18.05 2.07
C LEU A 7 58.87 16.99 2.79
N ILE A 8 59.51 16.14 3.60
CA ILE A 8 58.81 15.11 4.38
C ILE A 8 57.91 15.76 5.44
N ILE A 9 58.38 16.82 6.10
CA ILE A 9 57.57 17.56 7.07
C ILE A 9 56.36 18.23 6.40
N MET A 10 56.55 18.85 5.23
CA MET A 10 55.44 19.47 4.49
C MET A 10 54.40 18.44 4.02
N ALA A 11 54.84 17.26 3.58
CA ALA A 11 53.94 16.17 3.23
C ALA A 11 53.19 15.64 4.44
N ALA A 12 53.87 15.47 5.58
CA ALA A 12 53.26 15.03 6.83
C ALA A 12 52.23 16.05 7.35
N VAL A 13 52.54 17.35 7.31
CA VAL A 13 51.61 18.42 7.68
C VAL A 13 50.42 18.46 6.72
N GLY A 14 50.63 18.29 5.41
CA GLY A 14 49.54 18.21 4.43
C GLY A 14 48.61 17.03 4.69
N ILE A 15 49.15 15.85 5.01
CA ILE A 15 48.37 14.67 5.39
C ILE A 15 47.63 14.91 6.71
N LEU A 16 48.29 15.53 7.70
CA LEU A 16 47.68 15.81 9.00
C LEU A 16 46.54 16.84 8.88
N LEU A 17 46.70 17.85 8.02
CA LEU A 17 45.66 18.81 7.70
C LEU A 17 44.51 18.17 6.93
N TYR A 18 44.79 17.30 5.96
CA TYR A 18 43.77 16.53 5.23
C TYR A 18 42.96 15.62 6.16
N LEU A 19 43.63 14.92 7.08
CA LEU A 19 42.97 14.10 8.09
C LEU A 19 42.18 14.94 9.12
N SER A 20 42.67 16.14 9.47
CA SER A 20 41.97 17.03 10.41
C SER A 20 40.77 17.75 9.78
N ASN A 21 40.79 17.99 8.47
CA ASN A 21 39.73 18.69 7.75
C ASN A 21 38.61 17.76 7.27
N ASN A 22 38.85 16.44 7.25
CA ASN A 22 37.81 15.45 7.09
C ASN A 22 37.01 15.37 8.39
N ARG A 23 36.06 16.30 8.54
CA ARG A 23 34.96 16.13 9.49
C ARG A 23 34.33 14.77 9.20
N ILE A 24 34.57 13.79 10.07
CA ILE A 24 33.79 12.55 10.07
C ILE A 24 32.34 13.01 10.08
N PRO A 25 31.52 12.67 9.07
CA PRO A 25 30.11 13.00 9.12
C PRO A 25 29.59 12.37 10.40
N ARG A 26 29.13 13.20 11.34
CA ARG A 26 28.49 12.69 12.54
C ARG A 26 27.33 11.85 12.05
N LEU A 27 27.35 10.55 12.35
CA LEU A 27 26.16 9.72 12.25
C LEU A 27 25.14 10.35 13.18
N ASP A 28 24.23 11.13 12.60
CA ASP A 28 23.22 11.85 13.33
C ASP A 28 22.11 10.86 13.66
N PHE A 29 22.30 10.13 14.77
CA PHE A 29 21.32 9.16 15.28
C PHE A 29 20.00 9.81 15.74
N ASN A 30 19.90 11.15 15.66
CA ASN A 30 18.73 11.93 16.04
C ASN A 30 17.96 12.50 14.84
N LYS A 31 18.25 12.08 13.59
CA LYS A 31 17.22 12.23 12.55
C LYS A 31 16.09 11.28 12.94
N PRO A 32 14.86 11.76 13.26
CA PRO A 32 13.74 10.85 13.38
C PRO A 32 13.72 10.03 12.09
N ASN A 33 13.76 8.70 12.26
CA ASN A 33 13.70 7.76 11.16
C ASN A 33 12.32 7.89 10.49
N THR A 34 12.10 8.93 9.69
CA THR A 34 11.12 8.88 8.62
C THR A 34 11.73 8.07 7.47
N GLN A 35 12.07 6.81 7.75
CA GLN A 35 11.81 5.78 6.76
C GLN A 35 10.30 5.79 6.59
N GLU A 36 9.79 6.59 5.65
CA GLU A 36 8.46 6.35 5.15
C GLU A 36 8.44 4.90 4.71
N SER A 37 7.72 4.06 5.45
CA SER A 37 7.55 2.65 5.14
C SER A 37 7.08 2.56 3.68
N PHE A 38 7.76 1.76 2.86
CA PHE A 38 7.34 1.53 1.48
C PHE A 38 5.86 1.17 1.43
N LYS A 39 5.11 1.83 0.54
CA LYS A 39 3.68 1.60 0.30
C LYS A 39 3.51 1.23 -1.17
N PRO A 40 3.10 0.00 -1.50
CA PRO A 40 2.91 -0.39 -2.89
C PRO A 40 1.76 0.41 -3.51
N ASN A 41 1.92 0.79 -4.78
CA ASN A 41 0.92 1.53 -5.53
C ASN A 41 0.14 0.60 -6.47
N PRO A 42 -1.16 0.37 -6.24
CA PRO A 42 -1.97 -0.53 -7.06
C PRO A 42 -2.61 0.15 -8.28
N SER A 43 -2.27 1.41 -8.60
CA SER A 43 -2.93 2.18 -9.67
C SER A 43 -2.80 1.56 -11.07
N ASN A 44 -1.83 0.67 -11.30
CA ASN A 44 -1.68 -0.05 -12.57
C ASN A 44 -1.80 -1.58 -12.40
N ALA A 45 -2.44 -2.03 -11.30
CA ALA A 45 -2.60 -3.44 -11.02
C ALA A 45 -3.73 -4.06 -11.84
N THR A 46 -3.65 -5.38 -12.01
CA THR A 46 -4.71 -6.23 -12.57
C THR A 46 -5.40 -6.99 -11.45
N PHE A 47 -6.72 -6.98 -11.44
CA PHE A 47 -7.56 -7.68 -10.47
C PHE A 47 -8.52 -8.65 -11.18
N ALA A 48 -8.87 -9.75 -10.51
CA ALA A 48 -9.82 -10.71 -11.04
C ALA A 48 -11.25 -10.41 -10.53
N PHE A 49 -12.15 -10.10 -11.44
CA PHE A 49 -13.59 -10.00 -11.22
C PHE A 49 -14.28 -11.27 -11.74
N GLU A 50 -15.56 -11.43 -11.45
CA GLU A 50 -16.36 -12.57 -11.95
C GLU A 50 -16.36 -12.65 -13.47
N ASP A 51 -16.47 -11.50 -14.16
CA ASP A 51 -16.51 -11.40 -15.61
C ASP A 51 -15.13 -11.42 -16.28
N GLY A 52 -14.05 -11.54 -15.50
CA GLY A 52 -12.68 -11.64 -16.00
C GLY A 52 -11.67 -10.71 -15.34
N LEU A 53 -10.52 -10.52 -16.00
CA LEU A 53 -9.43 -9.69 -15.48
C LEU A 53 -9.60 -8.23 -15.91
N ILE A 54 -9.45 -7.32 -14.97
CA ILE A 54 -9.48 -5.86 -15.22
C ILE A 54 -8.14 -5.27 -14.80
N THR A 55 -7.46 -4.61 -15.75
CA THR A 55 -6.23 -3.86 -15.51
C THR A 55 -6.55 -2.38 -15.39
N LEU A 56 -6.06 -1.76 -14.31
CA LEU A 56 -6.17 -0.32 -14.13
C LEU A 56 -5.04 0.42 -14.85
N SER A 57 -5.31 1.65 -15.24
CA SER A 57 -4.33 2.63 -15.70
C SER A 57 -4.51 3.89 -14.85
N GLY A 58 -3.52 4.23 -14.03
CA GLY A 58 -3.62 5.38 -13.12
C GLY A 58 -4.78 5.30 -12.12
N GLY A 59 -5.21 4.08 -11.77
CA GLY A 59 -6.28 3.82 -10.82
C GLY A 59 -7.66 3.66 -11.44
N LYS A 60 -7.79 3.63 -12.78
CA LYS A 60 -9.08 3.53 -13.46
C LYS A 60 -9.05 2.59 -14.67
N SER A 61 -10.19 2.04 -15.03
CA SER A 61 -10.51 1.42 -16.32
C SER A 61 -11.82 2.01 -16.85
N GLU A 62 -12.42 1.41 -17.88
CA GLU A 62 -13.72 1.83 -18.40
C GLU A 62 -14.83 1.73 -17.35
N GLU A 63 -14.77 0.72 -16.49
CA GLU A 63 -15.85 0.41 -15.53
C GLU A 63 -15.41 0.47 -14.07
N VAL A 64 -14.10 0.37 -13.79
CA VAL A 64 -13.57 0.23 -12.43
C VAL A 64 -12.73 1.45 -12.04
N THR A 65 -12.91 1.93 -10.81
CA THR A 65 -12.09 2.97 -10.20
C THR A 65 -11.55 2.49 -8.86
N LEU A 66 -10.25 2.69 -8.64
CA LEU A 66 -9.59 2.58 -7.35
C LEU A 66 -10.00 3.75 -6.45
N LEU A 67 -10.51 3.44 -5.25
CA LEU A 67 -10.91 4.45 -4.29
C LEU A 67 -9.72 4.86 -3.39
N ASP A 68 -9.79 6.08 -2.85
CA ASP A 68 -8.67 6.68 -2.09
C ASP A 68 -8.42 6.05 -0.71
N LYS A 69 -9.31 5.18 -0.25
CA LYS A 69 -9.19 4.51 1.06
C LYS A 69 -8.45 3.18 0.91
N LEU A 70 -7.19 3.16 1.35
CA LEU A 70 -6.33 1.98 1.37
C LEU A 70 -5.83 1.68 2.80
N ALA A 71 -5.62 0.40 3.09
CA ALA A 71 -4.84 -0.04 4.24
C ALA A 71 -3.51 -0.65 3.77
N TYR A 72 -2.49 -0.53 4.60
CA TYR A 72 -1.17 -1.10 4.37
C TYR A 72 -0.78 -2.00 5.53
N GLY A 73 -0.14 -3.13 5.22
CA GLY A 73 0.31 -4.09 6.21
C GLY A 73 0.76 -5.39 5.54
N ASP A 74 1.40 -6.26 6.30
CA ASP A 74 1.82 -7.58 5.82
C ASP A 74 0.61 -8.53 5.78
N ILE A 75 0.13 -8.83 4.57
CA ILE A 75 -1.07 -9.65 4.32
C ILE A 75 -0.68 -11.13 4.18
N ASN A 76 0.41 -11.43 3.47
CA ASN A 76 0.86 -12.79 3.20
C ASN A 76 1.93 -13.33 4.18
N THR A 77 2.32 -12.53 5.18
CA THR A 77 3.35 -12.86 6.19
C THR A 77 4.75 -13.04 5.59
N ASP A 78 5.09 -12.28 4.54
CA ASP A 78 6.41 -12.29 3.92
C ASP A 78 7.33 -11.15 4.37
N TYR A 79 6.92 -10.42 5.42
CA TYR A 79 7.59 -9.25 5.99
C TYR A 79 7.68 -8.04 5.06
N LYS A 80 6.93 -8.01 3.94
CA LYS A 80 6.79 -6.82 3.09
C LYS A 80 5.43 -6.17 3.30
N THR A 81 5.39 -4.87 3.06
CA THR A 81 4.13 -4.11 3.11
C THR A 81 3.29 -4.39 1.88
N ASP A 82 2.10 -4.94 2.08
CA ASP A 82 1.06 -5.08 1.06
C ASP A 82 0.02 -3.96 1.16
N ALA A 83 -0.94 -3.95 0.25
CA ALA A 83 -2.09 -3.06 0.31
C ALA A 83 -3.41 -3.82 0.22
N ALA A 84 -4.42 -3.34 0.94
CA ALA A 84 -5.82 -3.66 0.72
C ALA A 84 -6.56 -2.39 0.32
N MET A 85 -7.45 -2.49 -0.66
CA MET A 85 -8.11 -1.34 -1.27
C MET A 85 -9.54 -1.64 -1.66
N PHE A 86 -10.32 -0.57 -1.83
CA PHE A 86 -11.64 -0.65 -2.43
C PHE A 86 -11.62 -0.32 -3.91
N LEU A 87 -12.39 -1.06 -4.68
CA LEU A 87 -12.66 -0.81 -6.09
C LEU A 87 -14.15 -0.51 -6.23
N SER A 88 -14.52 0.54 -6.97
CA SER A 88 -15.90 0.76 -7.40
C SER A 88 -16.06 0.33 -8.85
N GLN A 89 -17.10 -0.43 -9.16
CA GLN A 89 -17.48 -0.79 -10.53
C GLN A 89 -18.82 -0.17 -10.91
N SER A 90 -18.90 0.40 -12.11
CA SER A 90 -20.14 0.90 -12.73
C SER A 90 -20.17 0.53 -14.21
N SER A 91 -20.92 -0.52 -14.57
CA SER A 91 -21.02 -1.07 -15.93
C SER A 91 -22.31 -0.66 -16.64
N GLY A 92 -22.48 0.65 -16.88
CA GLY A 92 -23.56 1.20 -17.72
C GLY A 92 -24.97 1.29 -17.10
N GLY A 93 -25.19 0.70 -15.92
CA GLY A 93 -26.40 0.91 -15.11
C GLY A 93 -26.33 2.13 -14.18
N THR A 94 -27.27 2.24 -13.23
CA THR A 94 -27.26 3.27 -12.16
C THR A 94 -26.60 2.79 -10.85
N GLY A 95 -26.26 1.51 -10.76
CA GLY A 95 -25.60 0.92 -9.60
C GLY A 95 -24.12 1.30 -9.52
N ILE A 96 -23.61 1.38 -8.30
CA ILE A 96 -22.17 1.49 -8.02
C ILE A 96 -21.82 0.37 -7.05
N PHE A 97 -21.16 -0.65 -7.56
CA PHE A 97 -20.79 -1.83 -6.80
C PHE A 97 -19.43 -1.63 -6.17
N ILE A 98 -19.31 -1.94 -4.88
CA ILE A 98 -18.07 -1.79 -4.11
C ILE A 98 -17.48 -3.16 -3.86
N TYR A 99 -16.18 -3.28 -4.14
CA TYR A 99 -15.40 -4.50 -3.98
C TYR A 99 -14.20 -4.26 -3.07
N LEU A 100 -13.77 -5.30 -2.37
CA LEU A 100 -12.48 -5.38 -1.69
C LEU A 100 -11.49 -6.13 -2.57
N ALA A 101 -10.27 -5.61 -2.70
CA ALA A 101 -9.15 -6.34 -3.29
C ALA A 101 -7.88 -6.13 -2.46
N THR A 102 -6.86 -6.91 -2.77
CA THR A 102 -5.52 -6.78 -2.21
C THR A 102 -4.47 -6.71 -3.32
N PHE A 103 -3.37 -6.02 -3.04
CA PHE A 103 -2.19 -5.94 -3.89
C PHE A 103 -1.01 -6.42 -3.06
N VAL A 104 -0.69 -7.69 -3.27
CA VAL A 104 0.15 -8.50 -2.38
C VAL A 104 1.50 -8.74 -3.03
N SER A 105 2.55 -8.64 -2.23
CA SER A 105 3.91 -8.91 -2.61
C SER A 105 4.07 -10.36 -3.09
N GLY A 106 4.99 -10.55 -4.02
CA GLY A 106 5.36 -11.86 -4.52
C GLY A 106 6.88 -11.98 -4.66
N PRO A 107 7.37 -13.12 -5.17
CA PRO A 107 8.81 -13.33 -5.36
C PRO A 107 9.45 -12.33 -6.33
N LEU A 108 8.70 -11.89 -7.36
CA LEU A 108 9.21 -11.01 -8.42
C LEU A 108 8.47 -9.66 -8.47
N ASN A 109 7.17 -9.65 -8.20
CA ASN A 109 6.31 -8.48 -8.31
C ASN A 109 5.14 -8.54 -7.34
N TYR A 110 4.48 -7.39 -7.16
CA TYR A 110 3.17 -7.33 -6.52
C TYR A 110 2.10 -7.82 -7.50
N LYS A 111 1.06 -8.45 -6.98
CA LYS A 111 -0.07 -8.99 -7.75
C LYS A 111 -1.39 -8.57 -7.11
N GLY A 112 -2.36 -8.20 -7.94
CA GLY A 112 -3.74 -8.01 -7.48
C GLY A 112 -4.41 -9.35 -7.21
N SER A 113 -5.28 -9.40 -6.22
CA SER A 113 -6.13 -10.56 -5.92
C SER A 113 -7.40 -10.57 -6.79
N ASN A 114 -8.29 -11.53 -6.51
CA ASN A 114 -9.70 -11.37 -6.83
C ASN A 114 -10.31 -10.16 -6.10
N ALA A 115 -11.31 -9.57 -6.73
CA ALA A 115 -12.18 -8.55 -6.19
C ALA A 115 -13.40 -9.21 -5.54
N VAL A 116 -13.53 -9.06 -4.23
CA VAL A 116 -14.64 -9.61 -3.45
C VAL A 116 -15.74 -8.56 -3.32
N PHE A 117 -16.95 -8.89 -3.76
CA PHE A 117 -18.09 -7.97 -3.68
C PHE A 117 -18.47 -7.68 -2.22
N LEU A 118 -18.66 -6.40 -1.89
CA LEU A 118 -19.09 -5.95 -0.56
C LEU A 118 -20.55 -5.47 -0.54
N GLY A 119 -20.99 -4.77 -1.59
CA GLY A 119 -22.34 -4.23 -1.68
C GLY A 119 -22.55 -3.17 -2.77
N ASP A 120 -23.80 -2.74 -2.95
CA ASP A 120 -24.20 -1.66 -3.87
C ASP A 120 -24.40 -0.34 -3.08
N ARG A 121 -23.62 0.69 -3.45
CA ARG A 121 -23.67 2.05 -2.88
C ARG A 121 -23.63 2.06 -1.35
N ILE A 122 -22.77 1.21 -0.75
CA ILE A 122 -22.47 1.20 0.68
C ILE A 122 -21.60 2.42 1.07
N SER A 123 -21.62 2.80 2.35
CA SER A 123 -20.80 3.91 2.86
C SER A 123 -19.55 3.40 3.57
N LEU A 124 -18.39 3.53 2.93
CA LEU A 124 -17.10 3.01 3.42
C LEU A 124 -16.57 3.78 4.65
N GLN A 125 -16.51 3.11 5.80
CA GLN A 125 -16.05 3.71 7.06
C GLN A 125 -14.55 3.50 7.29
N ASN A 126 -14.07 2.26 7.20
CA ASN A 126 -12.69 1.95 7.53
C ASN A 126 -12.18 0.68 6.83
N ILE A 127 -10.87 0.59 6.69
CA ILE A 127 -10.15 -0.62 6.29
C ILE A 127 -8.86 -0.68 7.08
N SER A 128 -8.52 -1.86 7.61
CA SER A 128 -7.30 -2.06 8.36
C SER A 128 -6.72 -3.44 8.09
N ILE A 129 -5.40 -3.58 8.26
CA ILE A 129 -4.69 -4.84 8.18
C ILE A 129 -4.01 -5.07 9.52
N LYS A 130 -4.27 -6.23 10.15
CA LYS A 130 -3.62 -6.63 11.40
C LYS A 130 -3.36 -8.13 11.37
N ASN A 131 -2.09 -8.52 11.51
CA ASN A 131 -1.66 -9.92 11.55
C ASN A 131 -2.20 -10.74 10.35
N GLY A 132 -2.08 -10.22 9.13
CA GLY A 132 -2.60 -10.87 7.91
C GLY A 132 -4.12 -10.87 7.75
N VAL A 133 -4.88 -10.29 8.69
CA VAL A 133 -6.33 -10.17 8.61
C VAL A 133 -6.72 -8.77 8.18
N ILE A 134 -7.53 -8.67 7.13
CA ILE A 134 -8.09 -7.42 6.65
C ILE A 134 -9.47 -7.25 7.31
N THR A 135 -9.68 -6.14 8.00
CA THR A 135 -11.00 -5.79 8.56
C THR A 135 -11.57 -4.60 7.80
N VAL A 136 -12.79 -4.76 7.29
CA VAL A 136 -13.52 -3.76 6.52
C VAL A 136 -14.76 -3.37 7.29
N GLU A 137 -14.95 -2.06 7.48
CA GLU A 137 -16.12 -1.49 8.15
C GLU A 137 -16.85 -0.55 7.18
N TYR A 138 -18.15 -0.73 7.04
CA TYR A 138 -19.01 0.10 6.19
C TYR A 138 -20.40 0.21 6.78
N LEU A 139 -21.19 1.16 6.28
CA LEU A 139 -22.62 1.23 6.53
C LEU A 139 -23.38 0.71 5.32
N ASP A 140 -24.39 -0.10 5.58
CA ASP A 140 -25.34 -0.60 4.60
C ASP A 140 -26.76 -0.09 4.92
N ARG A 141 -27.71 -0.37 4.04
CA ARG A 141 -29.12 -0.06 4.22
C ARG A 141 -29.84 -1.22 4.91
N LYS A 142 -31.02 -0.94 5.47
CA LYS A 142 -31.91 -2.04 5.84
C LYS A 142 -32.43 -2.75 4.58
N PRO A 143 -32.78 -4.04 4.68
CA PRO A 143 -33.27 -4.80 3.52
C PRO A 143 -34.51 -4.19 2.83
N ASP A 144 -35.32 -3.41 3.55
CA ASP A 144 -36.55 -2.78 3.08
C ASP A 144 -36.37 -1.31 2.64
N GLU A 145 -35.17 -0.73 2.80
CA GLU A 145 -34.87 0.63 2.39
C GLU A 145 -34.49 0.69 0.90
N GLY A 146 -35.05 1.67 0.18
CA GLY A 146 -34.67 1.92 -1.20
C GLY A 146 -33.25 2.47 -1.32
N PHE A 147 -32.62 2.29 -2.48
CA PHE A 147 -31.23 2.72 -2.68
C PHE A 147 -30.96 4.23 -2.63
N ALA A 148 -32.01 5.05 -2.65
CA ALA A 148 -31.91 6.50 -2.41
C ALA A 148 -31.74 6.84 -0.92
N ALA A 149 -32.06 5.92 -0.01
CA ALA A 149 -31.82 6.09 1.42
C ALA A 149 -30.32 6.07 1.73
N GLU A 150 -29.93 6.82 2.76
CA GLU A 150 -28.57 6.81 3.28
C GLU A 150 -28.28 5.49 4.01
N PRO A 151 -27.15 4.82 3.76
CA PRO A 151 -26.74 3.64 4.52
C PRO A 151 -26.49 3.99 6.01
N THR A 152 -27.11 3.25 6.93
CA THR A 152 -27.04 3.51 8.38
C THR A 152 -26.70 2.29 9.23
N ILE A 153 -26.79 1.08 8.68
CA ILE A 153 -26.57 -0.17 9.40
C ILE A 153 -25.09 -0.52 9.37
N PRO A 154 -24.38 -0.53 10.53
CA PRO A 154 -22.96 -0.85 10.55
C PRO A 154 -22.72 -2.32 10.24
N VAL A 155 -21.75 -2.57 9.35
CA VAL A 155 -21.27 -3.90 8.98
C VAL A 155 -19.76 -3.95 9.15
N SER A 156 -19.27 -5.05 9.73
CA SER A 156 -17.84 -5.35 9.87
C SER A 156 -17.57 -6.74 9.32
N LYS A 157 -16.68 -6.84 8.32
CA LYS A 157 -16.27 -8.09 7.69
C LYS A 157 -14.76 -8.30 7.83
N GLN A 158 -14.34 -9.56 7.99
CA GLN A 158 -12.93 -9.94 8.04
C GLN A 158 -12.57 -10.80 6.83
N PHE A 159 -11.39 -10.57 6.27
CA PHE A 159 -10.89 -11.28 5.12
C PHE A 159 -9.46 -11.76 5.35
N VAL A 160 -9.10 -12.86 4.70
CA VAL A 160 -7.75 -13.41 4.68
C VAL A 160 -7.33 -13.68 3.25
N PHE A 161 -6.02 -13.58 3.00
CA PHE A 161 -5.44 -13.91 1.70
C PHE A 161 -4.70 -15.24 1.80
N ARG A 162 -5.13 -16.24 1.03
CA ARG A 162 -4.51 -17.58 0.99
C ARG A 162 -4.41 -18.06 -0.44
N ASN A 163 -3.25 -18.61 -0.80
CA ASN A 163 -3.03 -19.23 -2.11
C ASN A 163 -3.35 -18.31 -3.30
N GLY A 164 -3.16 -16.99 -3.17
CA GLY A 164 -3.48 -16.04 -4.24
C GLY A 164 -4.92 -15.52 -4.23
N ILE A 165 -5.76 -16.01 -3.31
CA ILE A 165 -7.19 -15.72 -3.24
C ILE A 165 -7.49 -14.96 -1.94
N LEU A 166 -8.27 -13.90 -2.07
CA LEU A 166 -8.89 -13.17 -0.97
C LEU A 166 -10.25 -13.80 -0.67
N GLU A 167 -10.47 -14.20 0.57
CA GLU A 167 -11.69 -14.86 1.04
C GLU A 167 -12.21 -14.20 2.33
N GLU A 168 -13.53 -14.17 2.50
CA GLU A 168 -14.16 -13.79 3.77
C GLU A 168 -13.91 -14.90 4.80
N LYS A 169 -13.58 -14.52 6.04
CA LYS A 169 -13.21 -15.42 7.13
C LYS A 169 -14.40 -16.11 7.77
#